data_AF-U6Q3A8-F1
#
_entry.id   AF-U6Q3A8-F1
#
_cell.length_a   1.000
_cell.length_b   1.000
_cell.length_c   1.000
_cell.angle_alpha   90.00
_cell.angle_beta   90.00
_cell.angle_gamma   90.00
#
_symmetry.space_group_name_H-M   'P 1'
#
loop_
_entity.id
_entity.type
_entity.pdbx_description
1 polymer ?
#
loop_
_entity_poly.entity_id
_entity_poly.type
_entity_poly.pdbx_seq_one_letter_code
_entity_poly.pdbx_strand_id
1 'polypeptide(L)'
;MEIKAHLGLDISKNKIDCCLLINNEAINFIIDNNSNGFNNLLTQFAKYKIGLNTIHVCSEATNVYYLPVSKFLFENGALVSVVNPSIIKS
;
A
#
# COMPACT_ATOMS: atom_id res chain seq x y z
N MET A 1 -15.48 -6.30 -9.36
CA MET A 1 -15.11 -5.77 -8.03
C MET A 1 -14.88 -4.29 -8.21
N GLU A 2 -15.57 -3.44 -7.45
CA GLU A 2 -15.41 -1.98 -7.57
C GLU A 2 -14.28 -1.53 -6.64
N ILE A 3 -13.25 -0.90 -7.22
CA ILE A 3 -12.16 -0.30 -6.44
C ILE A 3 -12.66 1.04 -5.91
N LYS A 4 -12.60 1.19 -4.57
CA LYS A 4 -13.07 2.38 -3.84
C LYS A 4 -11.94 3.29 -3.38
N ALA A 5 -10.71 2.76 -3.34
CA ALA A 5 -9.53 3.50 -2.92
C ALA A 5 -8.28 3.00 -3.64
N HIS A 6 -7.30 3.89 -3.77
CA HIS A 6 -5.97 3.55 -4.27
C HIS A 6 -4.94 3.86 -3.20
N LEU A 7 -3.92 3.02 -3.07
CA LEU A 7 -2.82 3.22 -2.13
C LEU A 7 -1.50 3.22 -2.87
N GLY A 8 -0.80 4.36 -2.83
CA GLY A 8 0.61 4.44 -3.21
C GLY A 8 1.51 4.11 -2.03
N LEU A 9 2.53 3.29 -2.24
CA LEU A 9 3.56 2.99 -1.25
C LEU A 9 4.94 3.39 -1.77
N ASP A 10 5.61 4.27 -1.05
CA ASP A 10 7.06 4.49 -1.17
C ASP A 10 7.76 3.76 -0.02
N ILE A 11 8.67 2.84 -0.37
CA ILE A 11 9.13 1.78 0.52
C ILE A 11 10.62 1.91 0.75
N SER A 12 10.99 2.18 1.99
CA SER A 12 12.36 2.12 2.50
C SER A 12 12.58 0.86 3.33
N LYS A 13 13.83 0.65 3.77
CA LYS A 13 14.19 -0.51 4.61
C LYS A 13 13.37 -0.59 5.91
N ASN A 14 13.11 0.55 6.55
CA ASN A 14 12.51 0.59 7.89
C ASN A 14 11.10 1.18 7.92
N LYS A 15 10.74 1.98 6.91
CA LYS A 15 9.50 2.75 6.86
C LYS A 15 8.84 2.64 5.49
N ILE A 16 7.53 2.79 5.48
CA ILE A 16 6.72 2.88 4.27
C ILE A 16 5.89 4.16 4.37
N ASP A 17 6.10 5.03 3.41
CA ASP A 17 5.31 6.25 3.22
C ASP A 17 4.09 5.88 2.37
N CYS A 18 2.92 5.99 2.98
CA CYS A 18 1.65 5.59 2.41
C CYS A 18 0.87 6.83 1.96
N CYS A 19 0.38 6.81 0.73
CA CYS A 19 -0.56 7.78 0.19
C CYS A 19 -1.88 7.08 -0.16
N LEU A 20 -2.90 7.26 0.67
CA LEU A 20 -4.22 6.67 0.48
C LEU A 20 -5.15 7.68 -0.19
N LEU A 21 -5.61 7.36 -1.39
CA LEU A 21 -6.52 8.18 -2.19
C LEU A 21 -7.95 7.64 -2.09
N ILE A 22 -8.86 8.45 -1.56
CA ILE A 22 -10.29 8.13 -1.39
C ILE A 22 -11.10 9.32 -1.90
N ASN A 23 -12.01 9.12 -2.85
CA ASN A 23 -12.88 10.20 -3.37
C ASN A 23 -12.10 11.48 -3.76
N ASN A 24 -10.94 11.32 -4.41
CA ASN A 24 -10.00 12.40 -4.77
C ASN A 24 -9.30 13.13 -3.60
N GLU A 25 -9.47 12.67 -2.36
CA GLU A 25 -8.73 13.16 -1.20
C GLU A 25 -7.55 12.24 -0.88
N ALA A 26 -6.37 12.85 -0.73
CA ALA A 26 -5.14 12.13 -0.38
C ALA A 26 -4.87 12.23 1.12
N ILE A 27 -4.70 11.08 1.75
CA ILE A 27 -4.36 10.93 3.16
C ILE A 27 -2.96 10.30 3.23
N ASN A 28 -2.00 11.05 3.77
CA ASN A 28 -0.63 10.58 3.92
C ASN A 28 -0.36 10.13 5.35
N PHE A 29 0.30 8.99 5.50
CA PHE A 29 0.75 8.49 6.79
C PHE A 29 1.94 7.55 6.61
N ILE A 30 2.68 7.32 7.69
CA ILE A 30 3.88 6.50 7.68
C ILE A 30 3.64 5.29 8.57
N ILE A 31 4.06 4.12 8.11
CA ILE A 31 4.10 2.89 8.89
C ILE A 31 5.53 2.31 8.90
N ASP A 32 5.81 1.43 9.84
CA ASP A 32 7.05 0.66 9.83
C ASP A 32 7.01 -0.45 8.77
N ASN A 33 8.15 -0.76 8.16
CA ASN A 33 8.28 -1.89 7.24
C ASN A 33 8.47 -3.21 7.99
N ASN A 34 7.47 -3.57 8.80
CA ASN A 34 7.41 -4.81 9.57
C ASN A 34 5.95 -5.21 9.84
N SER A 35 5.75 -6.39 10.43
CA SER A 35 4.40 -6.91 10.70
C SER A 35 3.54 -5.98 11.57
N ASN A 36 4.15 -5.21 12.49
CA ASN A 36 3.41 -4.25 13.30
C ASN A 36 2.90 -3.07 12.46
N GLY A 37 3.74 -2.53 11.59
CA GLY A 37 3.32 -1.51 10.63
C GLY A 37 2.25 -1.99 9.65
N PHE A 38 2.32 -3.26 9.24
CA PHE A 38 1.28 -3.85 8.37
C PHE A 38 -0.07 -3.97 9.07
N ASN A 39 -0.10 -4.33 10.36
CA ASN A 39 -1.34 -4.32 11.15
C ASN A 39 -1.88 -2.89 11.36
N ASN A 40 -0.98 -1.91 11.55
CA ASN A 40 -1.35 -0.50 11.61
C ASN A 40 -1.99 -0.03 10.30
N LEU A 41 -1.50 -0.51 9.16
CA LEU A 41 -2.07 -0.23 7.84
C LEU A 41 -3.52 -0.73 7.72
N LEU A 42 -3.80 -1.97 8.18
CA LEU A 42 -5.17 -2.51 8.22
C LEU A 42 -6.09 -1.66 9.11
N THR A 43 -5.56 -1.18 10.24
CA THR A 43 -6.30 -0.30 11.15
C THR A 43 -6.64 1.04 10.48
N GLN A 44 -5.75 1.59 9.65
CA GLN A 44 -6.05 2.78 8.85
C GLN A 44 -7.17 2.51 7.85
N PHE A 45 -7.16 1.39 7.13
CA PHE A 45 -8.24 1.06 6.21
C PHE A 45 -9.59 0.92 6.91
N ALA A 46 -9.62 0.29 8.08
CA ALA A 46 -10.82 0.17 8.90
C ALA A 46 -11.40 1.54 9.30
N LYS A 47 -10.55 2.51 9.65
CA LYS A 47 -10.95 3.88 9.99
C LYS A 47 -11.72 4.56 8.84
N TYR A 48 -11.33 4.28 7.60
CA TYR A 48 -11.96 4.82 6.39
C TYR A 48 -13.00 3.88 5.76
N LYS A 49 -13.36 2.78 6.45
CA LYS A 49 -14.32 1.76 5.97
C LYS A 49 -13.92 1.14 4.61
N ILE A 50 -12.63 1.00 4.38
CA ILE A 50 -12.07 0.36 3.19
C ILE A 50 -11.86 -1.11 3.47
N GLY A 51 -12.49 -1.97 2.68
CA GLY A 51 -12.16 -3.39 2.65
C GLY A 51 -10.93 -3.61 1.77
N LEU A 52 -10.05 -4.54 2.16
CA LEU A 52 -8.88 -4.91 1.34
C LEU A 52 -9.28 -5.37 -0.07
N ASN A 53 -10.43 -6.01 -0.17
CA ASN A 53 -11.00 -6.46 -1.42
C ASN A 53 -11.55 -5.32 -2.31
N THR A 54 -11.50 -4.07 -1.83
CA THR A 54 -11.93 -2.86 -2.54
C THR A 54 -10.82 -1.82 -2.71
N ILE A 55 -9.57 -2.17 -2.40
CA ILE A 55 -8.42 -1.29 -2.57
C ILE A 55 -7.47 -1.83 -3.64
N HIS A 56 -6.91 -0.93 -4.44
CA HIS A 56 -5.79 -1.23 -5.32
C HIS A 56 -4.52 -0.57 -4.79
N VAL A 57 -3.53 -1.40 -4.49
CA VAL A 57 -2.23 -0.97 -3.96
C VAL A 57 -1.21 -0.95 -5.08
N CYS A 58 -0.51 0.17 -5.22
CA CYS A 58 0.57 0.36 -6.16
C CYS A 58 1.87 0.66 -5.42
N SER A 59 2.93 -0.04 -5.77
CA SER A 59 4.28 0.19 -5.24
C SER A 59 5.33 0.08 -6.34
N GLU A 60 6.44 0.80 -6.17
CA GLU A 60 7.63 0.63 -6.98
C GLU A 60 8.47 -0.53 -6.40
N ALA A 61 9.07 -1.35 -7.27
CA ALA A 61 9.96 -2.42 -6.85
C ALA A 61 11.31 -1.86 -6.34
N THR A 62 11.33 -1.33 -5.11
CA THR A 62 12.55 -0.82 -4.48
C THR A 62 13.31 -1.95 -3.77
N ASN A 63 14.38 -2.45 -4.40
CA ASN A 63 15.18 -3.58 -3.89
C ASN A 63 14.29 -4.77 -3.47
N VAL A 64 14.54 -5.39 -2.32
CA VAL A 64 13.73 -6.52 -1.78
C VAL A 64 12.67 -6.07 -0.76
N TYR A 65 12.65 -4.79 -0.40
CA TYR A 65 11.89 -4.28 0.75
C TYR A 65 10.39 -4.15 0.48
N TYR A 66 9.98 -4.11 -0.78
CA TYR A 66 8.57 -4.06 -1.17
C TYR A 66 7.86 -5.42 -1.01
N LEU A 67 8.62 -6.51 -1.05
CA LEU A 67 8.07 -7.85 -1.14
C LEU A 67 7.23 -8.24 0.11
N PRO A 68 7.68 -7.99 1.35
CA PRO A 68 6.92 -8.35 2.54
C PRO A 68 5.54 -7.67 2.61
N VAL A 69 5.48 -6.35 2.38
CA VAL A 69 4.22 -5.59 2.42
C VAL A 69 3.29 -5.99 1.26
N SER A 70 3.84 -6.18 0.06
CA SER A 70 3.07 -6.55 -1.12
C SER A 70 2.44 -7.94 -0.96
N LYS A 71 3.23 -8.90 -0.45
CA LYS A 71 2.75 -10.25 -0.16
C LYS A 71 1.68 -10.24 0.93
N PHE A 72 1.91 -9.53 2.03
CA PHE A 72 0.94 -9.42 3.11
C PHE A 72 -0.42 -8.86 2.62
N LEU A 73 -0.40 -7.80 1.82
CA LEU A 73 -1.62 -7.18 1.30
C LEU A 73 -2.35 -8.10 0.31
N PHE A 74 -1.61 -8.78 -0.57
CA PHE A 74 -2.18 -9.74 -1.51
C PHE A 74 -2.80 -10.95 -0.81
N GLU A 75 -2.11 -11.53 0.19
CA GLU A 75 -2.63 -12.67 0.96
C GLU A 75 -3.88 -12.33 1.78
N ASN A 76 -4.05 -11.06 2.17
CA ASN A 76 -5.26 -10.58 2.84
C ASN A 76 -6.34 -10.06 1.87
N GLY A 77 -6.15 -10.24 0.55
CA GLY A 77 -7.19 -10.03 -0.47
C GLY A 77 -7.18 -8.66 -1.15
N ALA A 78 -6.12 -7.87 -1.01
CA ALA A 78 -5.94 -6.65 -1.80
C ALA A 78 -5.47 -6.93 -3.22
N LEU A 79 -5.90 -6.08 -4.15
CA LEU A 79 -5.28 -6.02 -5.48
C LEU A 79 -3.95 -5.28 -5.35
N VAL A 80 -2.84 -5.90 -5.76
CA VAL A 80 -1.49 -5.32 -5.65
C VAL A 80 -0.83 -5.27 -7.02
N SER A 81 -0.31 -4.11 -7.39
CA SER A 81 0.53 -3.91 -8.57
C SER A 81 1.89 -3.41 -8.12
N VAL A 82 2.91 -4.24 -8.37
CA VAL A 82 4.31 -3.86 -8.21
C VAL A 82 4.84 -3.46 -9.57
N VAL A 83 5.31 -2.23 -9.70
CA VAL A 83 5.76 -1.65 -10.96
C VAL A 83 7.29 -1.58 -10.98
N ASN A 84 7.88 -1.86 -12.15
CA ASN A 84 9.32 -1.74 -12.31
C ASN A 84 9.76 -0.27 -12.18
N PRO A 85 10.72 0.06 -11.30
CA PRO A 85 11.26 1.41 -11.12
C PRO A 85 11.73 2.07 -12.43
N SER A 86 12.26 1.27 -13.35
CA SER A 86 12.77 1.73 -14.65
C SER A 86 11.66 2.27 -15.58
N ILE A 87 10.39 2.03 -15.25
CA ILE A 87 9.22 2.50 -16.01
C ILE A 87 8.63 3.80 -15.39
N ILE A 88 8.91 4.07 -14.11
CA ILE A 88 8.32 5.20 -13.37
C ILE A 88 9.16 6.49 -13.54
N LYS A 89 10.42 6.40 -13.96
CA LYS A 89 11.24 7.57 -14.32
C LYS A 89 10.96 8.05 -15.73
N SER A 90 10.35 9.24 -15.86
CA SER A 90 10.56 10.14 -17.02
C SER A 90 11.58 11.21 -16.66
#